data_AF-A0A942GNC9-F1
#
_entry.id   AF-A0A942GNC9-F1
#
_cell.length_a   1.000
_cell.length_b   1.000
_cell.length_c   1.000
_cell.angle_alpha   90.00
_cell.angle_beta   90.00
_cell.angle_gamma   90.00
#
_symmetry.space_group_name_H-M   'P 1'
#
loop_
_entity.id
_entity.type
_entity.pdbx_description
1 polymer ?
#
loop_
_entity_poly.entity_id
_entity_poly.type
_entity_poly.pdbx_seq_one_letter_code
_entity_poly.pdbx_strand_id
1 'polypeptide(L)'
;MVITNSRFTTAAFRLARANGVILWSREHLILQFAAVNGAALIHIPPVVVSAPDTQNPTTDCPRCGKEIFARSGRLGKFYGCSGYPACRYTRDAT
;
A
#
# COMPACT_ATOMS: atom_id res chain seq x y z
N MET A 1 -21.81 7.82 -9.92
CA MET A 1 -20.34 7.82 -10.07
C MET A 1 -19.76 6.81 -9.09
N VAL A 2 -18.78 5.99 -9.50
CA VAL A 2 -18.12 4.99 -8.65
C VAL A 2 -16.63 5.31 -8.59
N ILE A 3 -16.04 5.28 -7.39
CA ILE A 3 -14.64 5.58 -7.14
C ILE A 3 -13.96 4.35 -6.54
N THR A 4 -12.76 4.02 -7.00
CA THR A 4 -11.94 2.94 -6.42
C THR A 4 -10.46 3.24 -6.52
N ASN A 5 -9.69 2.77 -5.54
CA ASN A 5 -8.22 2.82 -5.56
C ASN A 5 -7.60 1.63 -6.32
N SER A 6 -8.37 1.00 -7.21
CA SER A 6 -7.93 -0.10 -8.07
C SER A 6 -8.31 0.17 -9.52
N ARG A 7 -8.06 -0.79 -10.41
CA ARG A 7 -8.51 -0.73 -11.81
C ARG A 7 -9.88 -1.40 -11.96
N PHE A 8 -10.66 -0.94 -12.93
CA PHE A 8 -11.89 -1.63 -13.34
C PHE A 8 -11.60 -2.62 -14.46
N THR A 9 -12.41 -3.66 -14.55
CA THR A 9 -12.38 -4.61 -15.67
C THR A 9 -13.03 -3.99 -16.91
N THR A 10 -12.72 -4.54 -18.09
CA THR A 10 -13.31 -4.09 -19.36
C THR A 10 -14.84 -4.19 -19.36
N ALA A 11 -15.40 -5.25 -18.75
CA ALA A 11 -16.84 -5.43 -18.62
C ALA A 11 -17.47 -4.30 -17.78
N ALA A 12 -16.85 -3.94 -16.66
CA ALA A 12 -17.32 -2.83 -15.81
C ALA A 12 -17.29 -1.49 -16.56
N PHE A 13 -16.23 -1.21 -17.34
CA PHE A 13 -16.18 -0.01 -18.18
C PHE A 13 -17.30 0.02 -19.23
N ARG A 14 -17.54 -1.10 -19.93
CA ARG A 14 -18.60 -1.19 -20.95
C ARG A 14 -19.98 -0.95 -20.34
N LEU A 15 -20.27 -1.61 -19.21
CA LEU A 15 -21.53 -1.46 -18.50
C LEU A 15 -21.74 -0.02 -18.04
N ALA A 16 -20.72 0.58 -17.43
CA ALA A 16 -20.79 1.94 -16.93
C ALA A 16 -21.02 2.95 -18.07
N ARG A 17 -20.32 2.80 -19.20
CA ARG A 17 -20.51 3.64 -20.38
C ARG A 17 -21.93 3.52 -20.95
N ALA A 18 -22.46 2.31 -21.06
CA ALA A 18 -23.81 2.07 -21.58
C ALA A 18 -24.91 2.70 -20.71
N ASN A 19 -24.64 2.89 -19.41
CA ASN A 19 -25.60 3.43 -18.45
C ASN A 19 -25.26 4.86 -17.99
N GLY A 20 -24.32 5.55 -18.65
CA GLY A 20 -23.92 6.91 -18.26
C GLY A 20 -23.29 7.03 -16.87
N VAL A 21 -22.73 5.94 -16.33
CA VAL A 21 -22.10 5.91 -15.01
C VAL A 21 -20.62 6.28 -15.14
N ILE A 22 -20.19 7.32 -14.42
CA ILE A 22 -18.79 7.75 -14.36
C ILE A 22 -18.00 6.83 -13.41
N LEU A 23 -16.84 6.35 -13.86
CA LEU A 23 -15.91 5.53 -13.08
C LEU A 23 -14.58 6.27 -12.84
N TRP A 24 -14.12 6.30 -11.59
CA TRP A 24 -12.83 6.88 -11.19
C TRP A 24 -11.91 5.77 -10.66
N SER A 25 -10.87 5.44 -11.44
CA SER A 25 -9.82 4.50 -11.03
C SER A 25 -8.69 5.20 -10.27
N ARG A 26 -7.75 4.42 -9.74
CA ARG A 26 -6.51 4.91 -9.14
C ARG A 26 -5.80 5.95 -10.01
N GLU A 27 -5.69 5.72 -11.31
CA GLU A 27 -5.01 6.64 -12.24
C GLU A 27 -5.74 8.00 -12.33
N HIS A 28 -7.08 7.99 -12.40
CA HIS A 28 -7.88 9.22 -12.42
C HIS A 28 -7.73 10.01 -11.11
N LEU A 29 -7.69 9.30 -9.98
CA LEU A 29 -7.48 9.92 -8.67
C LEU A 29 -6.11 10.60 -8.59
N ILE A 30 -5.04 9.92 -9.00
CA ILE A 30 -3.68 10.48 -9.00
C ILE A 30 -3.63 11.77 -9.83
N LEU A 31 -4.19 11.75 -11.04
CA LEU A 31 -4.21 12.91 -11.92
C LEU A 31 -5.02 14.07 -11.33
N GLN A 32 -6.18 13.79 -10.72
CA GLN A 32 -6.99 14.83 -10.10
C GLN A 32 -6.31 15.45 -8.88
N PHE A 33 -5.70 14.65 -8.01
CA PHE A 33 -4.95 15.17 -6.87
C PHE A 33 -3.76 16.01 -7.31
N ALA A 34 -3.06 15.62 -8.38
CA ALA A 34 -1.97 16.40 -8.95
C ALA A 34 -2.46 17.74 -9.54
N ALA A 35 -3.64 17.74 -10.17
CA ALA A 35 -4.23 18.94 -10.77
C ALA A 35 -4.76 19.92 -9.70
N VAL A 36 -5.41 19.44 -8.65
CA VAL A 36 -5.98 20.29 -7.58
C VAL A 36 -4.90 20.86 -6.66
N ASN A 37 -3.86 20.08 -6.36
CA ASN A 37 -2.76 20.53 -5.50
C ASN A 37 -1.62 21.21 -6.28
N GLY A 38 -1.87 21.57 -7.56
CA GLY A 38 -1.00 22.39 -8.39
C GLY A 38 0.45 21.88 -8.46
N ALA A 39 0.69 20.72 -9.07
CA ALA A 39 2.03 20.22 -9.40
C ALA A 39 3.11 20.32 -8.29
N ALA A 40 2.73 20.47 -7.03
CA ALA A 40 3.56 20.07 -5.92
C ALA A 40 3.56 18.54 -5.99
N LEU A 41 4.54 17.99 -6.71
CA LEU A 41 4.95 16.61 -6.57
C LEU A 41 4.89 16.34 -5.09
N ILE A 42 3.99 15.45 -4.70
CA ILE A 42 3.94 14.96 -3.35
C ILE A 42 5.32 14.33 -3.17
N HIS A 43 6.25 15.08 -2.58
CA HIS A 43 7.25 14.48 -1.73
C HIS A 43 6.40 13.89 -0.62
N ILE A 44 5.81 12.71 -0.88
CA ILE A 44 5.59 11.74 0.16
C ILE A 44 7.05 11.49 0.54
N PRO A 45 7.58 12.03 1.66
CA PRO A 45 8.78 11.43 2.19
C PRO A 45 8.46 9.94 2.22
N PRO A 46 9.28 9.09 1.58
CA PRO A 46 8.98 7.65 1.49
C PRO A 46 8.59 7.25 2.90
N VAL A 47 7.33 6.83 3.11
CA VAL A 47 6.72 6.67 4.45
C VAL A 47 7.81 6.20 5.37
N VAL A 48 8.38 7.13 6.15
CA VAL A 48 9.57 6.84 6.93
C VAL A 48 8.97 6.01 8.03
N VAL A 49 8.99 4.70 7.84
CA VAL A 49 8.69 3.74 8.89
C VAL A 49 9.65 4.18 9.98
N SER A 50 9.10 4.83 11.01
CA SER A 50 9.81 5.23 12.21
C SER A 50 10.73 4.07 12.55
N ALA A 51 12.03 4.37 12.66
CA ALA A 51 13.09 3.38 12.73
C ALA A 51 12.64 2.17 13.57
N PRO A 52 12.81 0.92 13.08
CA PRO A 52 12.41 -0.26 13.82
C PRO A 52 13.00 -0.15 15.23
N ASP A 53 12.14 -0.22 16.26
CA ASP A 53 12.57 -0.27 17.66
C ASP A 53 13.74 -1.24 17.75
N THR A 54 14.91 -0.73 18.15
CA THR A 54 16.21 -1.40 18.19
C THR A 54 16.11 -2.82 18.73
N GLN A 55 15.85 -3.78 17.85
CA GLN A 55 15.75 -5.20 18.14
C GLN A 55 16.46 -5.90 16.99
N ASN A 56 17.52 -6.65 17.34
CA ASN A 56 18.32 -7.40 16.37
C ASN A 56 17.40 -8.20 15.42
N PRO A 57 17.71 -8.21 14.10
CA PRO A 57 16.94 -8.99 13.15
C PRO A 57 16.95 -10.46 13.60
N THR A 58 15.76 -11.06 13.68
CA THR A 58 15.63 -12.41 14.23
C THR A 58 16.07 -13.45 13.21
N THR A 59 15.71 -13.26 11.94
CA THR A 59 15.97 -14.18 10.83
C THR A 59 15.68 -13.48 9.50
N ASP A 60 16.23 -13.98 8.40
CA ASP A 60 15.88 -13.57 7.05
C ASP A 60 14.47 -14.02 6.64
N CYS A 61 13.81 -13.20 5.83
CA CYS A 61 12.47 -13.47 5.34
C CYS A 61 12.49 -14.63 4.34
N PRO A 62 11.69 -15.69 4.55
CA PRO A 62 11.66 -16.83 3.63
C PRO A 62 11.05 -16.49 2.26
N ARG A 63 10.43 -15.31 2.11
CA ARG A 63 9.83 -14.86 0.85
C ARG A 63 10.75 -14.00 -0.01
N CYS A 64 11.62 -13.21 0.60
CA CYS A 64 12.42 -12.23 -0.15
C CYS A 64 13.87 -12.08 0.34
N GLY A 65 14.28 -12.84 1.37
CA GLY A 65 15.63 -12.82 1.92
C GLY A 65 15.98 -11.56 2.72
N LYS A 66 15.05 -10.62 2.90
CA LYS A 66 15.28 -9.41 3.71
C LYS A 66 15.06 -9.66 5.20
N GLU A 67 15.65 -8.85 6.04
CA GLU A 67 15.54 -8.97 7.50
C GLU A 67 14.08 -8.91 8.01
N ILE A 68 13.80 -9.64 9.08
CA ILE A 68 12.55 -9.59 9.82
C ILE A 68 12.75 -8.89 11.17
N PHE A 69 11.85 -7.96 11.48
CA PHE A 69 11.84 -7.21 12.74
C PHE A 69 10.61 -7.55 13.58
N ALA A 70 10.77 -7.59 14.90
CA ALA A 70 9.63 -7.61 15.82
C ALA A 70 8.93 -6.25 15.80
N ARG A 71 7.60 -6.26 15.70
CA ARG A 71 6.74 -5.10 15.64
C ARG A 71 5.56 -5.31 16.58
N SER A 72 5.00 -4.23 17.10
CA SER A 72 3.81 -4.26 17.93
C SER A 72 2.60 -3.83 17.10
N GLY A 73 1.60 -4.70 17.03
CA GLY A 73 0.31 -4.42 16.39
C GLY A 73 -0.83 -4.43 17.41
N ARG A 74 -2.05 -4.12 16.95
CA ARG A 74 -3.26 -4.14 17.78
C ARG A 74 -3.53 -5.52 18.41
N LEU A 75 -3.14 -6.59 17.73
CA LEU A 75 -3.36 -7.97 18.16
C LEU A 75 -2.19 -8.54 18.99
N GLY A 76 -1.18 -7.72 19.29
CA GLY A 76 0.03 -8.13 20.00
C GLY A 76 1.29 -8.01 19.14
N LYS A 77 2.38 -8.59 19.64
CA LYS A 77 3.68 -8.58 18.96
C LYS A 77 3.66 -9.55 17.78
N PHE A 78 4.29 -9.16 16.69
CA PHE A 78 4.46 -9.99 15.50
C PHE A 78 5.80 -9.68 14.84
N TYR A 79 6.29 -10.60 14.05
CA TYR A 79 7.49 -10.43 13.25
C TYR A 79 7.09 -10.02 11.83
N GLY A 80 7.59 -8.88 11.35
CA GLY A 80 7.28 -8.32 10.03
C GLY A 80 8.52 -8.12 9.18
N CYS A 81 8.42 -8.47 7.90
CA CYS A 81 9.49 -8.26 6.92
C CYS A 81 9.81 -6.76 6.74
N SER A 82 11.10 -6.40 6.75
CA SER A 82 11.59 -5.04 6.48
C SER A 82 11.22 -4.53 5.08
N GLY A 83 11.04 -5.44 4.13
CA GLY A 83 10.58 -5.15 2.77
C GLY A 83 9.12 -4.74 2.60
N TYR A 84 8.35 -4.53 3.68
CA TYR A 84 7.00 -3.98 3.58
C TYR A 84 7.04 -2.57 2.95
N PRO A 85 6.13 -2.18 2.03
CA PRO A 85 4.89 -2.87 1.62
C PRO A 85 5.03 -3.89 0.48
N ALA A 86 6.21 -4.00 -0.15
CA ALA A 86 6.44 -4.91 -1.27
C ALA A 86 6.43 -6.39 -0.83
N CYS A 87 6.91 -6.68 0.38
CA CYS A 87 6.79 -7.99 1.01
C CYS A 87 5.92 -7.91 2.27
N ARG A 88 4.77 -8.58 2.24
CA ARG A 88 3.78 -8.61 3.34
C ARG A 88 3.92 -9.86 4.21
N TYR A 89 5.11 -10.46 4.28
CA TYR A 89 5.34 -11.61 5.16
C TYR A 89 5.28 -11.15 6.63
N THR A 90 4.45 -11.84 7.41
CA THR A 90 4.34 -11.69 8.86
C THR A 90 4.25 -13.07 9.50
N ARG A 91 4.77 -13.20 10.72
CA ARG A 91 4.55 -14.38 11.58
C ARG A 91 4.27 -13.91 13.00
N ASP A 92 3.56 -14.72 13.77
CA ASP A 92 3.27 -14.39 15.16
C ASP A 92 4.55 -14.41 16.00
N ALA A 93 4.60 -13.55 17.01
CA ALA A 93 5.72 -13.49 17.96
C ALA A 93 5.41 -14.17 19.30
N THR A 94 4.40 -15.04 19.31
CA THR A 94 4.02 -15.89 20.45
C THR A 94 5.13 -16.87 20.80
#